data_AF-A0A4V0Z4B0-F1
#
_entry.id   AF-A0A4V0Z4B0-F1
#
_cell.length_a   1.000
_cell.length_b   1.000
_cell.length_c   1.000
_cell.angle_alpha   90.00
_cell.angle_beta   90.00
_cell.angle_gamma   90.00
#
_symmetry.space_group_name_H-M   'P 1'
#
loop_
_entity.id
_entity.type
_entity.pdbx_description
1 polymer ?
#
loop_
_entity_poly.entity_id
_entity_poly.type
_entity_poly.pdbx_seq_one_letter_code
_entity_poly.pdbx_strand_id
1 'polypeptide(L)' 'MLRLGSHIRLTAPEIEYLFYVTNIDPGNIRSLAQLKRYIRKCKRYYWGTSQATRTLHRMIDDAYQGCLDGTILATA' A
#
# COMPACT_ATOMS: atom_id res chain seq x y z
N MET A 1 8.29 -1.23 -8.27
CA MET A 1 8.90 -1.89 -7.10
C MET A 1 10.10 -2.70 -7.57
N LEU A 2 11.24 -2.64 -6.87
CA LEU A 2 12.34 -3.59 -7.13
C LEU A 2 12.15 -4.83 -6.26
N ARG A 3 12.04 -6.00 -6.88
CA ARG A 3 11.87 -7.30 -6.20
C ARG A 3 13.15 -8.12 -6.29
N LEU A 4 13.67 -8.53 -5.14
CA LEU A 4 14.81 -9.43 -5.03
C LEU A 4 14.39 -10.64 -4.18
N GLY A 5 13.67 -11.58 -4.81
CA GLY A 5 13.05 -12.70 -4.12
C GLY A 5 12.03 -12.24 -3.07
N SER A 6 12.27 -12.59 -1.80
CA SER A 6 11.42 -12.21 -0.66
C SER A 6 11.60 -10.74 -0.22
N HIS A 7 12.68 -10.11 -0.69
CA HIS A 7 13.00 -8.73 -0.39
C HIS A 7 12.37 -7.83 -1.45
N ILE A 8 11.79 -6.73 -0.99
CA ILE A 8 11.25 -5.70 -1.87
C ILE A 8 11.90 -4.38 -1.52
N ARG A 9 12.02 -3.51 -2.50
CA ARG A 9 12.32 -2.10 -2.28
C ARG A 9 11.26 -1.32 -3.02
N LEU A 10 10.41 -0.65 -2.25
CA LEU A 10 9.48 0.32 -2.81
C LEU A 10 10.30 1.46 -3.42
N THR A 11 9.87 1.89 -4.59
CA THR A 11 10.37 3.09 -5.24
C THR A 11 9.74 4.32 -4.59
N ALA A 12 10.39 5.49 -4.73
CA ALA A 12 9.85 6.75 -4.22
C ALA A 12 8.39 7.02 -4.63
N PRO A 13 7.96 6.86 -5.90
CA PRO A 13 6.56 7.08 -6.28
C PRO A 13 5.58 6.10 -5.62
N GLU A 14 5.99 4.86 -5.34
CA GLU A 14 5.13 3.90 -4.63
C GLU A 14 4.94 4.28 -3.16
N ILE A 15 6.00 4.79 -2.53
CA ILE A 15 5.95 5.32 -1.16
C ILE A 15 5.03 6.53 -1.09
N GLU A 16 5.18 7.48 -2.02
CA GLU A 16 4.34 8.67 -2.10
C GLU A 16 2.87 8.33 -2.34
N TYR A 17 2.59 7.39 -3.25
CA TYR A 17 1.22 6.96 -3.53
C TYR A 17 0.58 6.25 -2.33
N LEU A 18 1.31 5.36 -1.65
CA LEU A 18 0.81 4.73 -0.43
C LEU A 18 0.51 5.77 0.64
N PHE A 19 1.43 6.72 0.85
CA PHE A 19 1.22 7.80 1.80
C PHE A 19 0.01 8.67 1.43
N TYR A 20 -0.18 8.98 0.14
CA TYR A 20 -1.33 9.74 -0.35
C TYR A 20 -2.66 9.02 -0.07
N VAL A 21 -2.72 7.71 -0.30
CA VAL A 21 -3.95 6.91 -0.10
C VAL A 21 -4.25 6.67 1.37
N THR A 22 -3.25 6.32 2.17
CA THR A 22 -3.47 5.89 3.57
C THR A 22 -3.21 6.99 4.59
N ASN A 23 -2.65 8.14 4.18
CA ASN A 23 -2.18 9.21 5.07
C ASN A 23 -1.31 8.72 6.25
N ILE A 24 -0.61 7.61 6.06
CA ILE A 24 0.22 6.94 7.08
C ILE A 24 1.56 6.65 6.42
N ASP A 25 2.64 7.13 7.00
CA ASP A 25 3.98 6.90 6.46
C ASP A 25 4.29 5.38 6.41
N PRO A 26 4.51 4.81 5.20
CA PRO A 26 4.94 3.42 5.06
C PRO A 26 6.34 3.17 5.62
N GLY A 27 7.18 4.20 5.74
CA GLY A 27 8.55 4.08 6.19
C GLY A 27 9.40 3.18 5.28
N ASN A 28 10.42 2.55 5.86
CA ASN A 28 11.35 1.71 5.10
C ASN A 28 10.86 0.26 5.01
N ILE A 29 9.99 -0.02 4.02
CA ILE A 29 9.48 -1.36 3.74
C ILE A 29 10.48 -2.13 2.87
N ARG A 30 11.06 -3.20 3.44
CA ARG A 30 12.08 -4.04 2.80
C ARG A 30 11.60 -5.46 2.44
N SER A 31 10.39 -5.84 2.84
CA SER A 31 9.85 -7.17 2.56
C SER A 31 8.34 -7.14 2.31
N LEU A 32 7.84 -8.13 1.56
CA LEU A 32 6.41 -8.32 1.33
C LEU A 32 5.65 -8.51 2.64
N ALA A 33 6.27 -9.17 3.63
CA ALA A 33 5.68 -9.36 4.95
C ALA A 33 5.49 -8.02 5.68
N GLN A 34 6.46 -7.11 5.59
CA GLN A 34 6.34 -5.75 6.13
C GLN A 34 5.26 -4.95 5.41
N LEU A 35 5.19 -5.04 4.07
CA LEU A 35 4.14 -4.39 3.28
C LEU A 35 2.75 -4.88 3.70
N LYS A 36 2.57 -6.21 3.79
CA LYS A 36 1.30 -6.81 4.24
C LYS A 36 0.94 -6.40 5.67
N ARG A 37 1.93 -6.25 6.56
CA ARG A 37 1.72 -5.75 7.93
C ARG A 37 1.26 -4.29 7.94
N TYR A 38 1.87 -3.45 7.11
CA TYR A 38 1.49 -2.07 6.94
C TYR A 38 0.04 -1.93 6.44
N ILE A 39 -0.35 -2.68 5.40
CA ILE A 39 -1.73 -2.69 4.89
C ILE A 39 -2.74 -3.09 5.97
N ARG A 40 -2.44 -4.12 6.76
CA ARG A 40 -3.29 -4.52 7.90
C ARG A 40 -3.39 -3.43 8.96
N LYS A 41 -2.30 -2.70 9.24
CA LYS A 41 -2.30 -1.56 10.17
C LYS A 41 -3.21 -0.45 9.65
N CYS A 42 -3.12 -0.10 8.35
CA CYS A 42 -3.95 0.92 7.73
C CYS A 42 -5.44 0.54 7.79
N LYS A 43 -5.79 -0.70 7.41
CA LYS A 43 -7.18 -1.19 7.49
C LYS A 43 -7.73 -1.21 8.92
N ARG A 44 -6.88 -1.51 9.91
CA ARG A 44 -7.27 -1.45 11.32
C ARG A 44 -7.46 -0.01 11.81
N TYR A 45 -6.63 0.92 11.33
CA TYR A 45 -6.76 2.34 11.66
C TYR A 45 -8.05 2.92 11.09
N TYR A 46 -8.36 2.63 9.83
CA TYR A 46 -9.62 2.98 9.19
C TYR A 46 -10.71 1.94 9.50
N TRP A 47 -11.04 1.79 10.78
CA TRP A 47 -12.13 0.91 11.21
C TRP A 47 -13.50 1.50 10.86
N GLY A 48 -14.48 0.64 10.57
CA GLY A 48 -15.85 1.05 10.24
C GLY A 48 -16.46 0.21 9.11
N THR A 49 -17.79 0.13 9.09
CA THR A 49 -18.56 -0.59 8.06
C THR A 49 -19.19 0.34 7.02
N SER A 50 -18.91 1.64 7.12
CA SER A 50 -19.43 2.64 6.19
C SER A 50 -18.98 2.34 4.75
N GLN A 51 -19.78 2.76 3.78
CA GLN A 51 -19.42 2.60 2.36
C GLN A 51 -18.10 3.32 2.03
N ALA A 52 -17.86 4.48 2.65
CA ALA A 52 -16.59 5.20 2.52
C ALA A 52 -15.40 4.36 3.04
N THR A 53 -15.54 3.68 4.18
CA THR A 53 -14.49 2.82 4.73
C THR A 53 -14.22 1.61 3.82
N ARG A 54 -15.26 1.02 3.24
CA ARG A 54 -15.12 -0.10 2.28
C ARG A 54 -14.43 0.35 1.00
N THR A 55 -14.76 1.53 0.49
CA THR A 55 -14.08 2.14 -0.66
C THR A 55 -12.60 2.40 -0.35
N LEU A 56 -12.30 2.98 0.82
CA LEU A 56 -10.92 3.23 1.25
C LEU A 56 -10.14 1.91 1.38
N HIS A 57 -10.72 0.87 1.98
CA HIS A 57 -10.08 -0.45 2.07
C HIS A 57 -9.79 -1.05 0.70
N ARG A 58 -10.65 -0.82 -0.30
CA ARG A 58 -10.44 -1.25 -1.68
C ARG A 58 -9.31 -0.47 -2.34
N MET A 59 -9.26 0.86 -2.19
CA MET A 59 -8.17 1.69 -2.70
C MET A 59 -6.80 1.26 -2.12
N ILE A 60 -6.78 0.88 -0.84
CA ILE A 60 -5.58 0.32 -0.21
C ILE A 60 -5.17 -1.02 -0.84
N ASP A 61 -6.13 -1.90 -1.14
CA ASP A 61 -5.84 -3.18 -1.79
C ASP A 61 -5.35 -3.00 -3.23
N ASP A 62 -5.94 -2.06 -3.97
CA ASP A 62 -5.54 -1.73 -5.34
C ASP A 62 -4.12 -1.14 -5.35
N ALA A 63 -3.81 -0.23 -4.42
CA ALA A 63 -2.45 0.31 -4.22
C ALA A 63 -1.43 -0.79 -3.91
N TYR A 64 -1.81 -1.76 -3.07
CA TYR A 64 -0.98 -2.92 -2.75
C TYR A 64 -0.73 -3.80 -3.97
N GLN A 65 -1.75 -4.08 -4.79
CA GLN A 65 -1.59 -4.83 -6.04
C GLN A 65 -0.71 -4.11 -7.05
N GLY A 66 -0.89 -2.79 -7.25
CA GLY A 66 -0.02 -1.99 -8.10
C GLY A 66 1.46 -2.09 -7.69
N CYS A 67 1.73 -2.04 -6.38
CA CYS A 67 3.09 -2.27 -5.86
C CYS A 67 3.61 -3.68 -6.17
N LEU A 68 2.76 -4.72 -6.11
CA LEU A 68 3.16 -6.10 -6.41
C LEU A 68 3.48 -6.33 -7.89
N ASP A 69 2.67 -5.74 -8.76
CA ASP A 69 2.77 -5.87 -10.21
C ASP A 69 3.86 -4.96 -10.79
N GLY A 70 4.44 -4.08 -9.96
CA GLY A 70 5.43 -3.10 -10.40
C GLY A 70 4.86 -2.05 -11.36
N THR A 71 3.54 -2.04 -11.51
CA THR A 71 2.80 -1.04 -12.25
C THR A 71 2.53 0.08 -11.26
N ILE A 72 3.32 1.15 -11.33
CA ILE A 72 2.88 2.41 -10.74
C ILE A 72 1.51 2.63 -11.35
N LEU A 73 0.44 2.66 -10.54
CA LEU A 73 -0.90 3.04 -10.96
C LEU A 73 -0.86 4.54 -11.30
N ALA A 74 -0.09 4.87 -12.34
CA ALA A 74 -0.13 6.11 -13.05
C ALA A 74 -1.35 6.00 -13.95
N THR A 75 -2.53 6.28 -13.40
CA THR A 75 -3.66 6.94 -14.05
C THR A 75 -4.92 6.78 -13.21
N ALA A 76 -5.24 7.83 -12.46
CA ALA A 76 -6.56 8.45 -12.43
C ALA A 76 -6.46 9.76 -11.64
#